data_AF-A0AAP2GQF7-F1
#
_entry.id   AF-A0AAP2GQF7-F1
#
_cell.length_a   1.000
_cell.length_b   1.000
_cell.length_c   1.000
_cell.angle_alpha   90.00
_cell.angle_beta   90.00
_cell.angle_gamma   90.00
#
_symmetry.space_group_name_H-M   'P 1'
#
loop_
_entity.id
_entity.type
_entity.pdbx_description
1 polymer ?
#
loop_
_entity_poly.entity_id
_entity_poly.type
_entity_poly.pdbx_seq_one_letter_code
_entity_poly.pdbx_strand_id
1 'polypeptide(L)'
;MKKHIRNIVLALAVTAGIMPVLRAQQIIVYFHGPTAAMTTNFTGATASYIQASNCGATSYGFSHVVLDNQTAPIFRSAFAGLKIVQTYDSLTNASSILRRRLMQLRSMSNGLVDTVEINLYDDRAGIAAPGPCKCRDKIGGVFGVWPCASSERNHTTRVYKGWVMLGELAANHIMGTSSPDWWAWYKTVVHEFSHTQFALEYDASNRIVRNKWGNNGLAVSYGGDKGHWGDELQADEQSALDEGLATFWGLERHTNGRNHLLNWLNRNDSRLFLGSHSFLTGVPEMWNRPHVMEFTTTIPANREVTPPHRSTITLVNSYIETGARYELRSYRWLDVPGKFVFYNEMMFQAYAWFFFDQGLPSRTEAFDVMMRACQVMTPPNNRLRYPGILATALASELEAYAGTPAGRAAETNHRLVSSMFAYALYDIVTHFDISDAELTQRFSISRSLSTATPPQALTQYFTHRAAVKQLACPHLGGPNCVGTGTINFARAVTEVKNYFTDSSRILR
;
A
#
# COMPACT_ATOMS: atom_id res chain seq x y z
N MET A 1 40.04 36.65 -7.13
CA MET A 1 38.56 36.84 -7.08
C MET A 1 37.80 36.31 -8.29
N LYS A 2 38.15 36.64 -9.55
CA LYS A 2 37.35 36.24 -10.74
C LYS A 2 37.26 34.72 -11.01
N LYS A 3 38.21 33.91 -10.52
CA LYS A 3 38.24 32.44 -10.70
C LYS A 3 37.30 31.67 -9.76
N HIS A 4 37.01 32.20 -8.57
CA HIS A 4 36.10 31.56 -7.60
C HIS A 4 34.62 31.82 -7.89
N ILE A 5 34.28 32.99 -8.44
CA ILE A 5 32.91 33.31 -8.87
C ILE A 5 32.48 32.38 -10.02
N ARG A 6 33.39 32.05 -10.94
CA ARG A 6 33.10 31.16 -12.08
C ARG A 6 32.82 29.72 -11.64
N ASN A 7 33.52 29.22 -10.61
CA ASN A 7 33.28 27.88 -10.06
C ASN A 7 31.98 27.81 -9.23
N ILE A 8 31.61 28.89 -8.53
CA ILE A 8 30.33 28.97 -7.80
C ILE A 8 29.15 29.03 -8.78
N VAL A 9 29.27 29.79 -9.88
CA VAL A 9 28.23 29.87 -10.92
C VAL A 9 28.10 28.55 -11.69
N LEU A 10 29.20 27.82 -11.94
CA LEU A 10 29.12 26.48 -12.54
C LEU A 10 28.49 25.45 -11.60
N ALA A 11 28.79 25.51 -10.29
CA ALA A 11 28.17 24.64 -9.29
C ALA A 11 26.67 24.92 -9.09
N LEU A 12 26.25 26.19 -9.20
CA LEU A 12 24.84 26.60 -9.21
C LEU A 12 24.12 26.22 -10.50
N ALA A 13 24.79 26.27 -11.66
CA ALA A 13 24.21 25.85 -12.94
C ALA A 13 24.08 24.32 -13.07
N VAL A 14 24.97 23.54 -12.45
CA VAL A 14 24.88 22.07 -12.40
C VAL A 14 23.83 21.60 -11.38
N THR A 15 23.58 22.36 -10.31
CA THR A 15 22.46 22.08 -9.37
C THR A 15 21.10 22.58 -9.89
N ALA A 16 21.06 23.64 -10.69
CA ALA A 16 19.83 24.11 -11.35
C ALA A 16 19.49 23.34 -12.64
N GLY A 17 20.48 22.75 -13.33
CA GLY A 17 20.31 22.03 -14.60
C GLY A 17 19.84 20.58 -14.50
N ILE A 18 19.73 20.02 -13.27
CA ILE A 18 19.26 18.66 -13.00
C ILE A 18 18.29 18.65 -11.81
N MET A 19 17.56 19.73 -11.57
CA MET A 19 16.28 19.57 -10.90
C MET A 19 15.29 19.24 -12.02
N PRO A 20 14.77 18.00 -12.15
CA PRO A 20 13.58 17.80 -12.95
C PRO A 20 12.59 18.84 -12.47
N VAL A 21 12.16 19.73 -13.37
CA VAL A 21 11.03 20.61 -13.09
C VAL A 21 9.92 19.65 -12.67
N LEU A 22 9.65 19.59 -11.36
CA LEU A 22 8.56 18.80 -10.81
C LEU A 22 7.31 19.41 -11.41
N ARG A 23 6.88 18.85 -12.55
CA ARG A 23 5.60 19.22 -13.14
C ARG A 23 4.58 18.97 -12.05
N ALA A 24 3.88 20.03 -11.64
CA ALA A 24 2.87 19.90 -10.61
C ALA A 24 1.84 18.88 -11.11
N GLN A 25 1.79 17.72 -10.46
CA GLN A 25 0.85 16.67 -10.84
C GLN A 25 -0.57 17.23 -10.78
N GLN A 26 -1.32 17.09 -11.86
CA GLN A 26 -2.70 17.53 -11.97
C GLN A 26 -3.61 16.49 -11.31
N ILE A 27 -4.58 16.95 -10.52
CA ILE A 27 -5.72 16.11 -10.12
C ILE A 27 -6.93 16.64 -10.86
N ILE A 28 -7.55 15.79 -11.67
CA ILE A 28 -8.81 16.06 -12.37
C ILE A 28 -9.88 15.23 -11.69
N VAL A 29 -11.00 15.86 -11.31
CA VAL A 29 -12.12 15.13 -10.71
C VAL A 29 -13.25 15.04 -11.72
N TYR A 30 -13.71 13.82 -11.96
CA TYR A 30 -14.86 13.51 -12.79
C TYR A 30 -16.03 13.10 -11.90
N PHE A 31 -17.22 13.60 -12.22
CA PHE A 31 -18.46 13.07 -11.65
C PHE A 31 -19.17 12.24 -12.70
N HIS A 32 -19.54 11.02 -12.32
CA HIS A 32 -20.30 10.07 -13.10
C HIS A 32 -21.65 9.86 -12.42
N GLY A 33 -22.74 9.97 -13.18
CA GLY A 33 -24.07 9.72 -12.66
C GLY A 33 -25.02 9.25 -13.76
N PRO A 34 -26.24 8.83 -13.40
CA PRO A 34 -27.19 8.36 -14.38
C PRO A 34 -27.46 9.44 -15.45
N THR A 35 -27.41 9.11 -16.74
CA THR A 35 -27.55 10.07 -17.84
C THR A 35 -28.79 10.94 -17.68
N ALA A 36 -29.92 10.36 -17.27
CA ALA A 36 -31.15 11.12 -17.00
C ALA A 36 -30.99 12.14 -15.86
N ALA A 37 -30.31 11.76 -14.77
CA ALA A 37 -30.00 12.68 -13.68
C ALA A 37 -28.99 13.76 -14.12
N MET A 38 -28.01 13.39 -14.95
CA MET A 38 -27.04 14.33 -15.52
C MET A 38 -27.72 15.37 -16.41
N THR A 39 -28.58 14.94 -17.35
CA THR A 39 -29.32 15.84 -18.25
C THR A 39 -30.33 16.70 -17.53
N THR A 40 -30.87 16.22 -16.40
CA THR A 40 -31.80 17.00 -15.58
C THR A 40 -31.10 18.12 -14.82
N ASN A 41 -29.87 17.89 -14.33
CA ASN A 41 -29.18 18.83 -13.45
C ASN A 41 -28.18 19.74 -14.20
N PHE A 42 -27.45 19.21 -15.18
CA PHE A 42 -26.49 19.96 -15.99
C PHE A 42 -27.17 20.46 -17.28
N THR A 43 -27.94 21.54 -17.17
CA THR A 43 -28.78 22.08 -18.27
C THR A 43 -28.19 23.34 -18.91
N GLY A 44 -28.83 23.80 -20.00
CA GLY A 44 -28.45 25.02 -20.69
C GLY A 44 -27.00 24.98 -21.19
N ALA A 45 -26.21 26.00 -20.84
CA ALA A 45 -24.79 26.07 -21.21
C ALA A 45 -23.94 24.92 -20.64
N THR A 46 -24.39 24.25 -19.57
CA THR A 46 -23.65 23.13 -18.98
C THR A 46 -23.98 21.76 -19.58
N ALA A 47 -25.01 21.69 -20.43
CA ALA A 47 -25.40 20.45 -21.10
C ALA A 47 -24.31 19.96 -22.08
N SER A 48 -23.53 20.87 -22.67
CA SER A 48 -22.42 20.54 -23.56
C SER A 48 -21.22 19.90 -22.85
N TYR A 49 -21.14 19.99 -21.52
CA TYR A 49 -20.10 19.34 -20.73
C TYR A 49 -20.40 17.86 -20.45
N ILE A 50 -21.63 17.41 -20.66
CA ILE A 50 -22.03 16.03 -20.45
C ILE A 50 -21.40 15.17 -21.55
N GLN A 51 -20.55 14.24 -21.15
CA GLN A 51 -19.94 13.26 -22.05
C GLN A 51 -20.47 11.86 -21.74
N ALA A 52 -20.65 11.05 -22.79
CA ALA A 52 -20.99 9.64 -22.61
C ALA A 52 -19.90 8.94 -21.80
N SER A 53 -20.27 8.14 -20.80
CA SER A 53 -19.30 7.37 -20.04
C SER A 53 -19.09 6.00 -20.70
N ASN A 54 -17.82 5.60 -20.87
CA ASN A 54 -17.46 4.25 -21.35
C ASN A 54 -17.67 3.17 -20.28
N CYS A 55 -18.37 3.48 -19.19
CA CYS A 55 -18.87 2.54 -18.20
C CYS A 55 -20.11 1.81 -18.78
N GLY A 56 -19.92 1.05 -19.87
CA GLY A 56 -20.97 0.43 -20.70
C GLY A 56 -20.50 0.27 -22.16
N ALA A 57 -20.22 -0.95 -22.65
CA ALA A 57 -19.60 -1.15 -23.97
C ALA A 57 -20.60 -1.04 -25.12
N THR A 58 -21.89 -0.98 -24.82
CA THR A 58 -22.96 -0.73 -25.79
C THR A 58 -24.16 -0.16 -25.02
N SER A 59 -24.25 1.17 -24.93
CA SER A 59 -25.44 1.95 -24.53
C SER A 59 -26.19 1.54 -23.24
N TYR A 60 -26.11 2.39 -22.21
CA TYR A 60 -27.23 3.06 -21.54
C TYR A 60 -26.96 3.29 -20.05
N GLY A 61 -27.07 4.56 -19.66
CA GLY A 61 -27.49 4.90 -18.31
C GLY A 61 -26.56 5.82 -17.57
N PHE A 62 -25.28 5.99 -17.94
CA PHE A 62 -24.35 6.88 -17.25
C PHE A 62 -23.66 7.88 -18.18
N SER A 63 -23.52 9.11 -17.69
CA SER A 63 -22.72 10.17 -18.30
C SER A 63 -21.77 10.76 -17.27
N HIS A 64 -20.80 11.54 -17.74
CA HIS A 64 -19.83 12.19 -16.86
C HIS A 64 -19.60 13.64 -17.24
N VAL A 65 -19.11 14.41 -16.27
CA VAL A 65 -18.62 15.79 -16.42
C VAL A 65 -17.31 15.93 -15.66
N VAL A 66 -16.40 16.77 -16.15
CA VAL A 66 -15.29 17.27 -15.32
C VAL A 66 -15.88 18.23 -14.28
N LEU A 67 -15.48 18.10 -13.02
CA LEU A 67 -15.82 19.05 -11.96
C LEU A 67 -14.85 20.23 -11.97
N ASP A 68 -15.33 21.37 -12.46
CA ASP A 68 -14.61 22.63 -12.54
C ASP A 68 -15.43 23.78 -11.91
N ASN A 69 -15.03 25.03 -12.13
CA ASN A 69 -15.72 26.19 -11.56
C ASN A 69 -17.18 26.34 -12.06
N GLN A 70 -17.56 25.72 -13.18
CA GLN A 70 -18.91 25.80 -13.75
C GLN A 70 -19.78 24.63 -13.32
N THR A 71 -19.25 23.40 -13.31
CA THR A 71 -20.02 22.18 -13.02
C THR A 71 -20.03 21.83 -11.54
N ALA A 72 -19.00 22.20 -10.77
CA ALA A 72 -18.92 21.86 -9.35
C ALA A 72 -20.02 22.46 -8.46
N PRO A 73 -20.47 23.71 -8.65
CA PRO A 73 -21.61 24.25 -7.90
C PRO A 73 -22.90 23.45 -8.11
N ILE A 74 -23.15 23.01 -9.35
CA ILE A 74 -24.31 22.16 -9.70
C ILE A 74 -24.19 20.80 -9.04
N PHE A 75 -23.02 20.16 -9.15
CA PHE A 75 -22.75 18.88 -8.50
C PHE A 75 -23.00 18.94 -6.98
N ARG A 76 -22.48 19.97 -6.30
CA ARG A 76 -22.66 20.16 -4.85
C ARG A 76 -24.12 20.34 -4.45
N SER A 77 -24.91 21.08 -5.23
CA SER A 77 -26.30 21.37 -4.90
C SER A 77 -27.24 20.22 -5.27
N ALA A 78 -27.13 19.69 -6.48
CA ALA A 78 -28.02 18.65 -6.99
C ALA A 78 -27.81 17.28 -6.31
N PHE A 79 -26.59 17.00 -5.85
CA PHE A 79 -26.23 15.73 -5.22
C PHE A 79 -25.84 15.90 -3.74
N ALA A 80 -26.34 16.97 -3.10
CA ALA A 80 -26.08 17.24 -1.70
C ALA A 80 -26.40 16.04 -0.80
N GLY A 81 -25.54 15.79 0.20
CA GLY A 81 -25.69 14.69 1.16
C GLY A 81 -25.01 13.38 0.77
N LEU A 82 -24.58 13.21 -0.49
CA LEU A 82 -23.79 12.04 -0.89
C LEU A 82 -22.37 12.07 -0.32
N LYS A 83 -21.83 10.89 -0.02
CA LYS A 83 -20.44 10.74 0.47
C LYS A 83 -19.43 11.12 -0.61
N ILE A 84 -19.75 10.93 -1.88
CA ILE A 84 -18.92 11.40 -3.00
C ILE A 84 -18.85 12.93 -3.07
N VAL A 85 -19.89 13.67 -2.66
CA VAL A 85 -19.82 15.15 -2.53
C VAL A 85 -18.87 15.53 -1.39
N GLN A 86 -19.00 14.88 -0.23
CA GLN A 86 -18.07 15.08 0.89
C GLN A 86 -16.61 14.77 0.49
N THR A 87 -16.42 13.78 -0.37
CA THR A 87 -15.11 13.44 -0.96
C THR A 87 -14.59 14.55 -1.84
N TYR A 88 -15.39 15.06 -2.78
CA TYR A 88 -15.00 16.18 -3.62
C TYR A 88 -14.64 17.44 -2.81
N ASP A 89 -15.43 17.79 -1.82
CA ASP A 89 -15.17 18.95 -0.95
C ASP A 89 -13.89 18.78 -0.16
N SER A 90 -13.64 17.57 0.34
CA SER A 90 -12.36 17.23 0.96
C SER A 90 -11.20 17.30 -0.03
N LEU A 91 -11.37 16.86 -1.28
CA LEU A 91 -10.31 16.90 -2.30
C LEU A 91 -9.96 18.32 -2.77
N THR A 92 -10.95 19.22 -2.80
CA THR A 92 -10.80 20.58 -3.34
C THR A 92 -10.51 21.64 -2.28
N ASN A 93 -10.81 21.37 -1.01
CA ASN A 93 -10.42 22.25 0.08
C ASN A 93 -8.94 22.06 0.43
N ALA A 94 -8.10 23.07 0.15
CA ALA A 94 -6.66 23.06 0.45
C ALA A 94 -6.33 22.85 1.95
N SER A 95 -7.25 23.26 2.83
CA SER A 95 -7.12 23.07 4.29
C SER A 95 -7.61 21.71 4.78
N SER A 96 -8.15 20.85 3.90
CA SER A 96 -8.57 19.52 4.31
C SER A 96 -7.37 18.60 4.57
N ILE A 97 -7.56 17.66 5.48
CA ILE A 97 -6.55 16.63 5.78
C ILE A 97 -6.36 15.70 4.57
N LEU A 98 -7.45 15.38 3.85
CA LEU A 98 -7.38 14.53 2.65
C LEU A 98 -6.52 15.17 1.58
N ARG A 99 -6.79 16.43 1.24
CA ARG A 99 -6.03 17.16 0.22
C ARG A 99 -4.56 17.20 0.59
N ARG A 100 -4.20 17.59 1.82
CA ARG A 100 -2.78 17.62 2.24
C ARG A 100 -2.13 16.24 2.15
N ARG A 101 -2.79 15.18 2.60
CA ARG A 101 -2.24 13.81 2.52
C ARG A 101 -2.01 13.38 1.07
N LEU A 102 -2.98 13.59 0.19
CA LEU A 102 -2.82 13.27 -1.23
C LEU A 102 -1.69 14.07 -1.87
N MET A 103 -1.54 15.35 -1.53
CA MET A 103 -0.42 16.20 -2.00
C MET A 103 0.94 15.65 -1.56
N GLN A 104 1.05 15.14 -0.33
CA GLN A 104 2.28 14.52 0.16
C GLN A 104 2.59 13.22 -0.59
N LEU A 105 1.57 12.37 -0.84
CA LEU A 105 1.76 11.10 -1.53
C LEU A 105 2.25 11.24 -2.99
N ARG A 106 2.00 12.38 -3.64
CA ARG A 106 2.41 12.60 -5.04
C ARG A 106 3.90 12.49 -5.27
N SER A 107 4.70 12.78 -4.24
CA SER A 107 6.16 12.69 -4.35
C SER A 107 6.65 11.25 -4.46
N MET A 108 5.85 10.23 -4.07
CA MET A 108 6.26 8.82 -4.10
C MET A 108 6.67 8.36 -5.50
N SER A 109 6.03 8.89 -6.53
CA SER A 109 6.31 8.55 -7.93
C SER A 109 7.56 9.24 -8.51
N ASN A 110 8.30 10.04 -7.73
CA ASN A 110 9.41 10.88 -8.22
C ASN A 110 9.02 11.77 -9.42
N GLY A 111 7.76 12.21 -9.47
CA GLY A 111 7.23 13.04 -10.56
C GLY A 111 6.97 12.28 -11.87
N LEU A 112 7.00 10.94 -11.86
CA LEU A 112 6.66 10.12 -13.02
C LEU A 112 5.16 10.18 -13.36
N VAL A 113 4.30 10.41 -12.37
CA VAL A 113 2.85 10.53 -12.57
C VAL A 113 2.48 12.00 -12.71
N ASP A 114 2.06 12.43 -13.90
CA ASP A 114 1.69 13.84 -14.14
C ASP A 114 0.23 14.15 -13.87
N THR A 115 -0.66 13.17 -13.99
CA THR A 115 -2.10 13.37 -13.90
C THR A 115 -2.72 12.23 -13.13
N VAL A 116 -3.59 12.54 -12.18
CA VAL A 116 -4.48 11.56 -11.54
C VAL A 116 -5.93 11.98 -11.77
N GLU A 117 -6.70 11.11 -12.39
CA GLU A 117 -8.14 11.27 -12.55
C GLU A 117 -8.87 10.58 -11.40
N ILE A 118 -9.62 11.34 -10.61
CA ILE A 118 -10.47 10.80 -9.55
C ILE A 118 -11.91 10.79 -10.06
N ASN A 119 -12.49 9.60 -10.19
CA ASN A 119 -13.81 9.39 -10.76
C ASN A 119 -14.79 9.06 -9.63
N LEU A 120 -15.75 9.97 -9.40
CA LEU A 120 -16.77 9.87 -8.37
C LEU A 120 -18.08 9.39 -9.00
N TYR A 121 -18.62 8.25 -8.58
CA TYR A 121 -19.81 7.63 -9.16
C TYR A 121 -21.02 7.73 -8.23
N ASP A 122 -22.12 8.34 -8.70
CA ASP A 122 -23.45 8.13 -8.13
C ASP A 122 -24.03 6.81 -8.69
N ASP A 123 -23.61 5.71 -8.09
CA ASP A 123 -23.99 4.34 -8.46
C ASP A 123 -25.11 3.77 -7.57
N ARG A 124 -25.81 4.61 -6.79
CA ARG A 124 -26.84 4.16 -5.83
C ARG A 124 -27.97 3.33 -6.44
N ALA A 125 -28.31 3.59 -7.71
CA ALA A 125 -29.31 2.82 -8.44
C ALA A 125 -28.78 1.49 -9.00
N GLY A 126 -27.49 1.20 -8.80
CA GLY A 126 -26.77 0.10 -9.42
C GLY A 126 -26.27 0.43 -10.82
N ILE A 127 -25.24 -0.31 -11.25
CA ILE A 127 -24.73 -0.32 -12.63
C ILE A 127 -25.08 -1.66 -13.31
N ALA A 128 -25.23 -1.65 -14.64
CA ALA A 128 -25.69 -2.83 -15.38
C ALA A 128 -24.73 -4.04 -15.29
N ALA A 129 -25.32 -5.24 -15.29
CA ALA A 129 -24.63 -6.50 -14.98
C ALA A 129 -23.68 -7.05 -16.08
N PRO A 130 -23.70 -6.57 -17.33
CA PRO A 130 -22.50 -6.60 -18.18
C PRO A 130 -22.10 -5.19 -18.64
N GLY A 131 -20.91 -4.74 -18.26
CA GLY A 131 -20.36 -3.47 -18.73
C GLY A 131 -18.86 -3.30 -18.42
N PRO A 132 -18.10 -2.59 -19.26
CA PRO A 132 -16.68 -2.23 -19.12
C PRO A 132 -16.42 -1.20 -18.00
N CYS A 133 -17.34 -1.05 -17.04
CA CYS A 133 -17.08 -0.27 -15.84
C CYS A 133 -15.87 -0.87 -15.12
N LYS A 134 -14.77 -0.09 -15.06
CA LYS A 134 -13.62 -0.45 -14.25
C LYS A 134 -14.07 -0.59 -12.80
N CYS A 135 -13.57 -1.62 -12.13
CA CYS A 135 -13.75 -1.83 -10.68
C CYS A 135 -15.20 -2.00 -10.25
N ARG A 136 -15.99 -2.60 -11.14
CA ARG A 136 -17.34 -3.06 -10.82
C ARG A 136 -17.28 -4.26 -9.87
N ASP A 137 -18.07 -4.18 -8.80
CA ASP A 137 -18.26 -5.26 -7.83
C ASP A 137 -19.71 -5.33 -7.34
N LYS A 138 -20.10 -6.43 -6.69
CA LYS A 138 -21.41 -6.62 -6.08
C LYS A 138 -21.41 -6.10 -4.64
N ILE A 139 -22.13 -5.00 -4.40
CA ILE A 139 -22.21 -4.29 -3.12
C ILE A 139 -23.67 -4.34 -2.64
N GLY A 140 -23.93 -5.01 -1.51
CA GLY A 140 -25.29 -5.07 -0.96
C GLY A 140 -26.34 -5.69 -1.91
N GLY A 141 -25.92 -6.58 -2.81
CA GLY A 141 -26.81 -7.27 -3.75
C GLY A 141 -26.95 -6.60 -5.12
N VAL A 142 -26.49 -5.37 -5.28
CA VAL A 142 -26.48 -4.64 -6.57
C VAL A 142 -25.04 -4.49 -7.08
N PHE A 143 -24.84 -4.29 -8.38
CA PHE A 143 -23.51 -3.95 -8.89
C PHE A 143 -23.25 -2.46 -8.69
N GLY A 144 -22.06 -2.12 -8.18
CA GLY A 144 -21.58 -0.75 -7.99
C GLY A 144 -20.09 -0.65 -8.33
N VAL A 145 -19.51 0.53 -8.15
CA VAL A 145 -18.08 0.78 -8.31
C VAL A 145 -17.40 0.62 -6.95
N TRP A 146 -16.64 -0.47 -6.80
CA TRP A 146 -15.76 -0.64 -5.67
C TRP A 146 -14.51 0.25 -5.83
N PRO A 147 -13.94 0.77 -4.74
CA PRO A 147 -12.71 1.54 -4.78
C PRO A 147 -11.60 0.74 -5.43
N CYS A 148 -10.89 1.40 -6.32
CA CYS A 148 -9.71 0.85 -6.94
C CYS A 148 -8.86 1.98 -7.53
N ALA A 149 -7.63 1.64 -7.87
CA ALA A 149 -6.79 2.51 -8.64
C ALA A 149 -5.87 1.77 -9.60
N SER A 150 -5.34 2.51 -10.56
CA SER A 150 -4.36 2.02 -11.51
C SER A 150 -3.53 3.18 -12.03
N SER A 151 -2.36 2.89 -12.60
CA SER A 151 -1.62 3.85 -13.41
C SER A 151 -1.13 3.19 -14.69
N GLU A 152 -1.07 3.97 -15.76
CA GLU A 152 -0.57 3.51 -17.05
C GLU A 152 0.41 4.54 -17.61
N ARG A 153 1.45 4.04 -18.28
CA ARG A 153 2.45 4.89 -18.91
C ARG A 153 1.97 5.27 -20.31
N ASN A 154 1.95 6.55 -20.60
CA ASN A 154 1.89 7.01 -21.98
C ASN A 154 3.20 6.62 -22.69
N HIS A 155 3.12 5.75 -23.69
CA HIS A 155 4.30 5.22 -24.38
C HIS A 155 5.08 6.28 -25.18
N THR A 156 4.44 7.39 -25.55
CA THR A 156 5.08 8.50 -26.27
C THR A 156 5.77 9.46 -25.31
N THR A 157 5.07 9.97 -24.30
CA THR A 157 5.62 10.97 -23.37
C THR A 157 6.44 10.33 -22.24
N ARG A 158 6.31 9.01 -22.05
CA ARG A 158 6.90 8.22 -20.96
C ARG A 158 6.42 8.59 -19.56
N VAL A 159 5.39 9.42 -19.47
CA VAL A 159 4.76 9.88 -18.22
C VAL A 159 3.56 9.00 -17.89
N TYR A 160 3.23 8.89 -16.60
CA TYR A 160 2.14 8.06 -16.11
C TYR A 160 0.89 8.88 -15.85
N LYS A 161 -0.24 8.30 -16.22
CA LYS A 161 -1.58 8.77 -15.86
C LYS A 161 -2.19 7.78 -14.87
N GLY A 162 -2.64 8.30 -13.74
CA GLY A 162 -3.34 7.55 -12.70
C GLY A 162 -4.85 7.68 -12.81
N TRP A 163 -5.56 6.65 -12.36
CA TRP A 163 -7.02 6.69 -12.16
C TRP A 163 -7.37 6.15 -10.79
N VAL A 164 -8.31 6.81 -10.13
CA VAL A 164 -8.97 6.35 -8.92
C VAL A 164 -10.47 6.28 -9.22
N MET A 165 -11.11 5.17 -8.87
CA MET A 165 -12.56 4.97 -9.02
C MET A 165 -13.18 4.91 -7.64
N LEU A 166 -14.26 5.66 -7.39
CA LEU A 166 -14.92 5.74 -6.09
C LEU A 166 -16.44 5.78 -6.26
N GLY A 167 -17.15 4.75 -5.77
CA GLY A 167 -18.61 4.67 -5.80
C GLY A 167 -19.28 5.11 -4.49
N GLU A 168 -20.47 5.70 -4.61
CA GLU A 168 -21.32 6.08 -3.48
C GLU A 168 -21.84 4.85 -2.70
N LEU A 169 -22.17 3.75 -3.39
CA LEU A 169 -22.54 2.48 -2.74
C LEU A 169 -21.39 1.94 -1.89
N ALA A 170 -20.17 1.96 -2.42
CA ALA A 170 -19.00 1.51 -1.68
C ALA A 170 -18.69 2.42 -0.47
N ALA A 171 -18.79 3.74 -0.65
CA ALA A 171 -18.62 4.69 0.44
C ALA A 171 -19.61 4.41 1.58
N ASN A 172 -20.88 4.21 1.26
CA ASN A 172 -21.91 3.86 2.26
C ASN A 172 -21.66 2.49 2.89
N HIS A 173 -21.22 1.49 2.12
CA HIS A 173 -20.88 0.17 2.64
C HIS A 173 -19.72 0.23 3.64
N ILE A 174 -18.59 0.83 3.24
CA ILE A 174 -17.37 0.92 4.05
C ILE A 174 -17.64 1.73 5.32
N MET A 175 -18.32 2.86 5.20
CA MET A 175 -18.75 3.69 6.34
C MET A 175 -19.89 3.05 7.15
N GLY A 176 -20.45 1.92 6.72
CA GLY A 176 -21.51 1.21 7.43
C GLY A 176 -21.02 -0.02 8.19
N THR A 177 -19.97 -0.70 7.69
CA THR A 177 -19.54 -2.02 8.19
C THR A 177 -18.20 -2.04 8.90
N SER A 178 -17.23 -1.25 8.44
CA SER A 178 -15.82 -1.38 8.86
C SER A 178 -15.39 -0.39 9.95
N SER A 179 -16.10 0.74 10.06
CA SER A 179 -16.05 1.74 11.14
C SER A 179 -17.04 2.84 10.76
N PRO A 180 -18.04 3.17 11.58
CA PRO A 180 -19.15 4.04 11.19
C PRO A 180 -18.79 5.53 11.14
N ASP A 181 -17.72 5.87 10.42
CA ASP A 181 -17.21 7.23 10.32
C ASP A 181 -16.55 7.54 8.97
N TRP A 182 -16.38 8.83 8.74
CA TRP A 182 -15.69 9.37 7.57
C TRP A 182 -14.25 8.83 7.43
N TRP A 183 -13.61 8.44 8.54
CA TRP A 183 -12.22 8.04 8.54
C TRP A 183 -11.97 6.68 7.87
N ALA A 184 -12.95 5.76 7.88
CA ALA A 184 -12.90 4.54 7.09
C ALA A 184 -12.84 4.84 5.58
N TRP A 185 -13.69 5.76 5.13
CA TRP A 185 -13.71 6.17 3.72
C TRP A 185 -12.49 7.00 3.35
N TYR A 186 -12.07 7.94 4.20
CA TYR A 186 -10.81 8.68 4.05
C TYR A 186 -9.63 7.73 3.82
N LYS A 187 -9.50 6.69 4.66
CA LYS A 187 -8.43 5.69 4.54
C LYS A 187 -8.46 5.04 3.16
N THR A 188 -9.65 4.67 2.70
CA THR A 188 -9.86 4.05 1.39
C THR A 188 -9.43 4.97 0.25
N VAL A 189 -9.85 6.24 0.26
CA VAL A 189 -9.45 7.21 -0.78
C VAL A 189 -7.93 7.42 -0.80
N VAL A 190 -7.28 7.49 0.37
CA VAL A 190 -5.82 7.63 0.48
C VAL A 190 -5.11 6.37 -0.03
N HIS A 191 -5.61 5.19 0.32
CA HIS A 191 -5.12 3.90 -0.13
C HIS A 191 -5.13 3.83 -1.67
N GLU A 192 -6.29 4.06 -2.29
CA GLU A 192 -6.40 3.98 -3.75
C GLU A 192 -5.56 5.06 -4.45
N PHE A 193 -5.52 6.28 -3.91
CA PHE A 193 -4.66 7.30 -4.49
C PHE A 193 -3.18 6.89 -4.47
N SER A 194 -2.71 6.21 -3.41
CA SER A 194 -1.32 5.81 -3.32
C SER A 194 -0.91 4.76 -4.37
N HIS A 195 -1.81 3.85 -4.75
CA HIS A 195 -1.60 2.89 -5.84
C HIS A 195 -1.30 3.57 -7.17
N THR A 196 -1.87 4.76 -7.42
CA THR A 196 -1.55 5.53 -8.64
C THR A 196 -0.10 5.99 -8.70
N GLN A 197 0.59 6.07 -7.55
CA GLN A 197 1.96 6.59 -7.46
C GLN A 197 3.03 5.49 -7.57
N PHE A 198 2.65 4.22 -7.45
CA PHE A 198 3.53 3.06 -7.63
C PHE A 198 3.75 2.70 -9.12
N ALA A 199 4.28 3.64 -9.91
CA ALA A 199 4.46 3.51 -11.36
C ALA A 199 5.16 2.20 -11.80
N LEU A 200 4.69 1.55 -12.86
CA LEU A 200 5.31 0.32 -13.38
C LEU A 200 6.54 0.62 -14.25
N GLU A 201 7.68 -0.01 -14.04
CA GLU A 201 8.89 0.17 -14.86
C GLU A 201 8.73 -0.51 -16.23
N TYR A 202 9.34 0.07 -17.28
CA TYR A 202 9.33 -0.47 -18.65
C TYR A 202 10.75 -0.52 -19.22
N ASP A 203 11.08 -1.61 -19.92
CA ASP A 203 12.37 -1.79 -20.56
C ASP A 203 12.52 -0.95 -21.86
N ALA A 204 13.68 -1.04 -22.51
CA ALA A 204 13.96 -0.34 -23.76
C ALA A 204 13.04 -0.76 -24.92
N SER A 205 12.44 -1.95 -24.84
CA SER A 205 11.44 -2.46 -25.79
C SER A 205 10.01 -2.12 -25.36
N ASN A 206 9.84 -1.25 -24.36
CA ASN A 206 8.56 -0.80 -23.85
C ASN A 206 7.67 -1.95 -23.32
N ARG A 207 8.30 -2.98 -22.78
CA ARG A 207 7.63 -4.06 -22.02
C ARG A 207 7.77 -3.79 -20.54
N ILE A 208 6.75 -4.15 -19.76
CA ILE A 208 6.80 -4.04 -18.30
C ILE A 208 8.00 -4.84 -17.79
N VAL A 209 8.86 -4.18 -17.02
CA VAL A 209 9.94 -4.86 -16.30
C VAL A 209 9.30 -5.68 -15.20
N ARG A 210 9.33 -6.99 -15.43
CA ARG A 210 8.80 -8.00 -14.52
C ARG A 210 9.51 -7.90 -13.18
N ASN A 211 8.75 -8.11 -12.10
CA ASN A 211 9.32 -8.39 -10.80
C ASN A 211 10.00 -9.77 -10.79
N LYS A 212 10.57 -10.19 -9.66
CA LYS A 212 11.24 -11.50 -9.51
C LYS A 212 10.35 -12.69 -9.92
N TRP A 213 9.03 -12.52 -9.93
CA TRP A 213 8.05 -13.57 -10.24
C TRP A 213 7.43 -13.48 -11.64
N GLY A 214 7.82 -12.51 -12.48
CA GLY A 214 7.38 -12.43 -13.88
C GLY A 214 6.16 -11.52 -14.12
N ASN A 215 5.61 -11.50 -15.35
CA ASN A 215 4.36 -10.77 -15.68
C ASN A 215 3.15 -11.31 -14.89
N ASN A 216 3.25 -12.56 -14.45
CA ASN A 216 2.21 -13.26 -13.71
C ASN A 216 2.53 -13.31 -12.20
N GLY A 217 3.54 -12.58 -11.72
CA GLY A 217 3.83 -12.42 -10.29
C GLY A 217 2.77 -11.66 -9.50
N LEU A 218 1.63 -11.35 -10.12
CA LEU A 218 0.39 -10.94 -9.47
C LEU A 218 -0.68 -12.04 -9.67
N ALA A 219 -0.84 -12.54 -10.89
CA ALA A 219 -1.82 -13.59 -11.23
C ALA A 219 -1.53 -14.98 -10.62
N VAL A 220 -0.28 -15.31 -10.29
CA VAL A 220 0.13 -16.56 -9.60
C VAL A 220 0.18 -16.37 -8.08
N SER A 221 0.19 -15.11 -7.66
CA SER A 221 0.42 -14.68 -6.29
C SER A 221 -0.87 -14.79 -5.46
N TYR A 222 -1.99 -14.36 -6.03
CA TYR A 222 -3.33 -14.52 -5.45
C TYR A 222 -3.90 -15.95 -5.51
N GLY A 223 -3.06 -16.99 -5.62
CA GLY A 223 -3.56 -18.36 -5.88
C GLY A 223 -4.34 -18.50 -7.20
N GLY A 224 -4.19 -17.51 -8.09
CA GLY A 224 -4.97 -17.40 -9.29
C GLY A 224 -6.15 -16.48 -9.24
N ASP A 225 -6.31 -15.53 -8.33
CA ASP A 225 -7.58 -14.80 -8.12
C ASP A 225 -7.61 -13.35 -8.66
N LYS A 226 -8.82 -12.84 -8.97
CA LYS A 226 -9.07 -11.43 -9.40
C LYS A 226 -9.15 -10.44 -8.22
N GLY A 227 -8.90 -10.90 -7.00
CA GLY A 227 -8.96 -10.14 -5.76
C GLY A 227 -8.42 -10.98 -4.61
N HIS A 228 -8.26 -10.39 -3.44
CA HIS A 228 -7.67 -11.03 -2.26
C HIS A 228 -8.33 -10.60 -0.96
N TRP A 229 -8.05 -11.31 0.12
CA TRP A 229 -8.39 -10.87 1.47
C TRP A 229 -7.19 -10.25 2.17
N GLY A 230 -7.43 -9.31 3.08
CA GLY A 230 -6.31 -8.67 3.79
C GLY A 230 -5.51 -9.60 4.69
N ASP A 231 -6.10 -10.71 5.11
CA ASP A 231 -5.45 -11.78 5.87
C ASP A 231 -4.93 -12.94 4.98
N GLU A 232 -4.88 -12.74 3.67
CA GLU A 232 -4.37 -13.74 2.72
C GLU A 232 -2.84 -13.72 2.62
N LEU A 233 -2.24 -14.90 2.46
CA LEU A 233 -0.86 -15.09 2.02
C LEU A 233 -0.82 -15.03 0.49
N GLN A 234 -0.66 -13.81 -0.02
CA GLN A 234 -0.71 -13.45 -1.44
C GLN A 234 0.47 -13.97 -2.25
N ALA A 235 1.29 -14.88 -1.74
CA ALA A 235 2.32 -15.56 -2.53
C ALA A 235 3.23 -14.62 -3.36
N ASP A 236 3.43 -13.40 -2.88
CA ASP A 236 4.34 -12.39 -3.40
C ASP A 236 4.56 -11.35 -2.30
N GLU A 237 5.81 -10.92 -2.15
CA GLU A 237 6.18 -9.87 -1.20
C GLU A 237 5.84 -8.48 -1.74
N GLN A 238 5.88 -8.29 -3.06
CA GLN A 238 5.63 -6.97 -3.66
C GLN A 238 4.16 -6.59 -3.53
N SER A 239 3.23 -7.48 -3.89
CA SER A 239 1.78 -7.23 -3.77
C SER A 239 1.40 -6.90 -2.33
N ALA A 240 1.83 -7.73 -1.37
CA ALA A 240 1.59 -7.48 0.05
C ALA A 240 2.23 -6.19 0.55
N LEU A 241 3.40 -5.80 0.02
CA LEU A 241 4.05 -4.52 0.30
C LEU A 241 3.25 -3.34 -0.25
N ASP A 242 2.87 -3.38 -1.52
CA ASP A 242 2.17 -2.30 -2.21
C ASP A 242 0.80 -2.06 -1.52
N GLU A 243 0.05 -3.12 -1.20
CA GLU A 243 -1.23 -3.06 -0.47
C GLU A 243 -1.07 -2.67 1.00
N GLY A 244 -0.04 -3.20 1.68
CA GLY A 244 0.26 -2.88 3.07
C GLY A 244 0.67 -1.42 3.25
N LEU A 245 1.49 -0.86 2.34
CA LEU A 245 1.82 0.57 2.30
C LEU A 245 0.57 1.41 2.02
N ALA A 246 -0.21 1.04 1.01
CA ALA A 246 -1.43 1.75 0.63
C ALA A 246 -2.40 1.85 1.81
N THR A 247 -2.58 0.76 2.54
CA THR A 247 -3.42 0.68 3.74
C THR A 247 -2.85 1.50 4.89
N PHE A 248 -1.54 1.48 5.10
CA PHE A 248 -0.84 2.23 6.13
C PHE A 248 -1.07 3.74 6.02
N TRP A 249 -1.05 4.32 4.82
CA TRP A 249 -1.16 5.77 4.62
C TRP A 249 -2.43 6.38 5.23
N GLY A 250 -3.52 5.60 5.29
CA GLY A 250 -4.77 6.03 5.92
C GLY A 250 -4.91 5.67 7.41
N LEU A 251 -4.06 4.81 7.97
CA LEU A 251 -4.16 4.36 9.37
C LEU A 251 -3.89 5.45 10.41
N GLU A 252 -3.06 6.45 10.09
CA GLU A 252 -2.73 7.52 11.04
C GLU A 252 -3.98 8.17 11.64
N ARG A 253 -5.04 8.29 10.83
CA ARG A 253 -6.29 8.96 11.19
C ARG A 253 -7.44 8.00 11.44
N HIS A 254 -7.27 6.71 11.15
CA HIS A 254 -8.30 5.69 11.36
C HIS A 254 -8.00 4.85 12.61
N THR A 255 -8.35 5.38 13.78
CA THR A 255 -8.11 4.73 15.08
C THR A 255 -8.69 3.33 15.17
N ASN A 256 -9.88 3.10 14.60
CA ASN A 256 -10.50 1.76 14.62
C ASN A 256 -9.70 0.75 13.80
N GLY A 257 -9.25 1.12 12.60
CA GLY A 257 -8.39 0.26 11.78
C GLY A 257 -7.04 -0.02 12.44
N ARG A 258 -6.45 0.98 13.11
CA ARG A 258 -5.25 0.79 13.92
C ARG A 258 -5.49 -0.19 15.06
N ASN A 259 -6.54 0.01 15.85
CA ASN A 259 -6.87 -0.86 16.98
C ASN A 259 -7.17 -2.29 16.52
N HIS A 260 -7.84 -2.45 15.37
CA HIS A 260 -8.05 -3.75 14.76
C HIS A 260 -6.73 -4.46 14.45
N LEU A 261 -5.79 -3.79 13.78
CA LEU A 261 -4.46 -4.33 13.49
C LEU A 261 -3.72 -4.74 14.78
N LEU A 262 -3.69 -3.86 15.79
CA LEU A 262 -3.02 -4.14 17.07
C LEU A 262 -3.66 -5.32 17.82
N ASN A 263 -4.99 -5.39 17.83
CA ASN A 263 -5.72 -6.50 18.46
C ASN A 263 -5.48 -7.81 17.72
N TRP A 264 -5.42 -7.77 16.38
CA TRP A 264 -5.12 -8.95 15.57
C TRP A 264 -3.71 -9.49 15.85
N LEU A 265 -2.71 -8.63 15.97
CA LEU A 265 -1.31 -9.03 16.29
C LEU A 265 -1.15 -9.58 17.71
N ASN A 266 -2.00 -9.19 18.66
CA ASN A 266 -1.92 -9.63 20.05
C ASN A 266 -2.69 -10.93 20.35
N ARG A 267 -3.25 -11.56 19.31
CA ARG A 267 -4.05 -12.79 19.42
C ARG A 267 -3.24 -14.01 19.00
N ASN A 268 -3.30 -15.05 19.82
CA ASN A 268 -2.64 -16.34 19.52
C ASN A 268 -3.43 -17.18 18.50
N ASP A 269 -4.70 -16.86 18.27
CA ASP A 269 -5.61 -17.55 17.38
C ASP A 269 -5.84 -16.81 16.06
N SER A 270 -5.22 -15.63 15.87
CA SER A 270 -5.26 -14.90 14.59
C SER A 270 -4.69 -15.75 13.46
N ARG A 271 -5.32 -15.69 12.29
CA ARG A 271 -5.02 -16.60 11.18
C ARG A 271 -4.76 -15.86 9.88
N LEU A 272 -3.86 -16.45 9.10
CA LEU A 272 -3.59 -16.10 7.71
C LEU A 272 -4.09 -17.22 6.81
N PHE A 273 -4.56 -16.88 5.61
CA PHE A 273 -5.26 -17.79 4.72
C PHE A 273 -4.46 -18.06 3.46
N LEU A 274 -4.54 -19.29 2.94
CA LEU A 274 -3.85 -19.71 1.72
C LEU A 274 -4.74 -20.66 0.90
N GLY A 275 -4.99 -20.29 -0.35
CA GLY A 275 -5.66 -21.15 -1.32
C GLY A 275 -4.73 -22.21 -1.91
N SER A 276 -5.27 -23.40 -2.19
CA SER A 276 -4.52 -24.57 -2.69
C SER A 276 -3.95 -24.43 -4.11
N HIS A 277 -4.19 -23.30 -4.78
CA HIS A 277 -3.64 -22.99 -6.10
C HIS A 277 -2.62 -21.85 -6.04
N SER A 278 -2.26 -21.40 -4.84
CA SER A 278 -1.07 -20.60 -4.60
C SER A 278 0.19 -21.40 -4.87
N PHE A 279 1.25 -20.74 -5.36
CA PHE A 279 2.56 -21.38 -5.53
C PHE A 279 3.13 -21.91 -4.20
N LEU A 280 2.75 -21.31 -3.06
CA LEU A 280 3.14 -21.77 -1.72
C LEU A 280 2.62 -23.17 -1.40
N THR A 281 1.61 -23.67 -2.12
CA THR A 281 1.14 -25.06 -2.05
C THR A 281 2.27 -26.05 -2.39
N GLY A 282 3.14 -25.68 -3.34
CA GLY A 282 4.31 -26.46 -3.73
C GLY A 282 5.51 -26.34 -2.78
N VAL A 283 5.36 -25.61 -1.67
CA VAL A 283 6.43 -25.35 -0.69
C VAL A 283 6.12 -26.11 0.60
N PRO A 284 6.67 -27.31 0.83
CA PRO A 284 6.31 -28.16 1.97
C PRO A 284 6.48 -27.48 3.33
N GLU A 285 7.50 -26.63 3.46
CA GLU A 285 7.79 -25.86 4.68
C GLU A 285 6.69 -24.86 5.06
N MET A 286 5.91 -24.40 4.09
CA MET A 286 4.75 -23.54 4.30
C MET A 286 3.46 -24.36 4.33
N TRP A 287 3.21 -25.15 3.28
CA TRP A 287 1.95 -25.86 3.07
C TRP A 287 1.61 -26.85 4.20
N ASN A 288 2.63 -27.53 4.75
CA ASN A 288 2.46 -28.57 5.77
C ASN A 288 2.53 -28.04 7.21
N ARG A 289 2.63 -26.72 7.42
CA ARG A 289 2.56 -26.13 8.77
C ARG A 289 1.22 -26.42 9.43
N PRO A 290 1.13 -26.40 10.77
CA PRO A 290 -0.14 -26.57 11.48
C PRO A 290 -1.21 -25.62 10.90
N HIS A 291 -2.32 -26.19 10.45
CA HIS A 291 -3.38 -25.46 9.75
C HIS A 291 -4.75 -26.04 10.04
N VAL A 292 -5.78 -25.29 9.66
CA VAL A 292 -7.16 -25.74 9.59
C VAL A 292 -7.61 -25.64 8.14
N MET A 293 -8.27 -26.68 7.62
CA MET A 293 -8.95 -26.62 6.33
C MET A 293 -10.31 -25.96 6.55
N GLU A 294 -10.44 -24.70 6.14
CA GLU A 294 -11.63 -23.87 6.36
C GLU A 294 -12.72 -24.17 5.33
N PHE A 295 -12.30 -24.54 4.13
CA PHE A 295 -13.19 -24.72 3.01
C PHE A 295 -12.57 -25.66 1.97
N THR A 296 -13.41 -26.50 1.37
CA THR A 296 -13.02 -27.29 0.21
C THR A 296 -14.19 -27.40 -0.75
N THR A 297 -13.91 -27.31 -2.04
CA THR A 297 -14.92 -27.44 -3.10
C THR A 297 -14.26 -27.94 -4.38
N THR A 298 -15.08 -28.24 -5.38
CA THR A 298 -14.66 -28.33 -6.78
C THR A 298 -14.85 -26.97 -7.45
N ILE A 299 -13.87 -26.55 -8.25
CA ILE A 299 -13.91 -25.25 -8.93
C ILE A 299 -15.07 -25.25 -9.93
N PRO A 300 -16.07 -24.37 -9.79
CA PRO A 300 -17.22 -24.35 -10.70
C PRO A 300 -16.84 -23.80 -12.07
N ALA A 301 -17.70 -23.98 -13.07
CA ALA A 301 -17.46 -23.54 -14.45
C ALA A 301 -17.29 -22.01 -14.59
N ASN A 302 -17.98 -21.23 -13.77
CA ASN A 302 -17.81 -19.77 -13.69
C ASN A 302 -16.55 -19.36 -12.89
N ARG A 303 -15.83 -20.32 -12.28
CA ARG A 303 -14.59 -20.12 -11.51
C ARG A 303 -14.73 -19.17 -10.32
N GLU A 304 -15.96 -18.95 -9.85
CA GLU A 304 -16.24 -18.16 -8.65
C GLU A 304 -16.33 -19.09 -7.44
N VAL A 305 -15.53 -18.81 -6.42
CA VAL A 305 -15.48 -19.57 -5.18
C VAL A 305 -15.91 -18.66 -4.04
N THR A 306 -16.88 -19.10 -3.24
CA THR A 306 -17.39 -18.34 -2.09
C THR A 306 -17.17 -19.14 -0.81
N PRO A 307 -16.07 -18.92 -0.09
CA PRO A 307 -15.87 -19.51 1.23
C PRO A 307 -16.90 -18.95 2.22
N PRO A 308 -17.30 -19.74 3.24
CA PRO A 308 -18.17 -19.25 4.31
C PRO A 308 -17.63 -17.97 4.95
N HIS A 309 -18.51 -17.00 5.18
CA HIS A 309 -18.20 -15.72 5.82
C HIS A 309 -17.14 -14.85 5.12
N ARG A 310 -16.83 -15.14 3.85
CA ARG A 310 -15.89 -14.36 3.03
C ARG A 310 -16.54 -13.86 1.76
N SER A 311 -15.95 -12.83 1.17
CA SER A 311 -16.30 -12.39 -0.18
C SER A 311 -15.98 -13.49 -1.20
N THR A 312 -16.79 -13.52 -2.27
CA THR A 312 -16.52 -14.38 -3.43
C THR A 312 -15.23 -13.94 -4.11
N ILE A 313 -14.39 -14.91 -4.46
CA ILE A 313 -13.18 -14.73 -5.26
C ILE A 313 -13.40 -15.37 -6.64
N THR A 314 -12.84 -14.78 -7.69
CA THR A 314 -12.84 -15.36 -9.03
C THR A 314 -11.44 -15.84 -9.37
N LEU A 315 -11.28 -17.15 -9.62
CA LEU A 315 -9.99 -17.70 -10.04
C LEU A 315 -9.74 -17.33 -11.51
N VAL A 316 -8.85 -16.39 -11.80
CA VAL A 316 -8.35 -15.95 -13.11
C VAL A 316 -7.17 -16.74 -13.69
N ASN A 317 -6.45 -17.57 -12.91
CA ASN A 317 -5.33 -18.34 -13.45
C ASN A 317 -5.83 -19.44 -14.41
N SER A 318 -5.64 -19.24 -15.70
CA SER A 318 -6.07 -20.13 -16.78
C SER A 318 -5.50 -21.55 -16.70
N TYR A 319 -4.42 -21.77 -15.94
CA TYR A 319 -3.82 -23.10 -15.74
C TYR A 319 -4.56 -23.94 -14.69
N ILE A 320 -5.47 -23.34 -13.91
CA ILE A 320 -6.30 -24.07 -12.97
C ILE A 320 -7.53 -24.60 -13.71
N GLU A 321 -7.73 -25.91 -13.74
CA GLU A 321 -8.85 -26.54 -14.44
C GLU A 321 -10.19 -26.36 -13.70
N THR A 322 -11.28 -26.12 -14.44
CA THR A 322 -12.63 -26.23 -13.86
C THR A 322 -12.89 -27.67 -13.45
N GLY A 323 -13.52 -27.88 -12.30
CA GLY A 323 -13.70 -29.20 -11.69
C GLY A 323 -12.54 -29.66 -10.81
N ALA A 324 -11.37 -29.02 -10.87
CA ALA A 324 -10.28 -29.32 -9.95
C ALA A 324 -10.67 -28.98 -8.51
N ARG A 325 -10.03 -29.65 -7.54
CA ARG A 325 -10.27 -29.38 -6.12
C ARG A 325 -9.65 -28.05 -5.73
N TYR A 326 -10.39 -27.25 -4.98
CA TYR A 326 -9.91 -26.07 -4.27
C TYR A 326 -9.98 -26.33 -2.76
N GLU A 327 -8.93 -26.00 -2.04
CA GLU A 327 -8.90 -25.95 -0.58
C GLU A 327 -8.48 -24.55 -0.13
N LEU A 328 -9.16 -24.02 0.89
CA LEU A 328 -8.71 -22.86 1.64
C LEU A 328 -8.21 -23.33 3.00
N ARG A 329 -6.96 -23.03 3.31
CA ARG A 329 -6.35 -23.34 4.61
C ARG A 329 -6.10 -22.07 5.40
N SER A 330 -6.23 -22.16 6.71
CA SER A 330 -5.86 -21.11 7.65
C SER A 330 -4.72 -21.56 8.54
N TYR A 331 -3.74 -20.69 8.75
CA TYR A 331 -2.55 -20.92 9.55
C TYR A 331 -2.54 -19.89 10.68
N ARG A 332 -2.24 -20.29 11.92
CA ARG A 332 -1.96 -19.26 12.93
C ARG A 332 -0.77 -18.46 12.44
N TRP A 333 -0.85 -17.13 12.54
CA TRP A 333 0.18 -16.27 11.98
C TRP A 333 1.58 -16.53 12.58
N LEU A 334 1.64 -16.96 13.85
CA LEU A 334 2.87 -17.40 14.52
C LEU A 334 3.43 -18.75 14.02
N ASP A 335 2.60 -19.58 13.37
CA ASP A 335 3.05 -20.85 12.77
C ASP A 335 3.53 -20.66 11.31
N VAL A 336 3.24 -19.52 10.70
CA VAL A 336 3.73 -19.16 9.37
C VAL A 336 5.24 -18.89 9.48
N PRO A 337 6.09 -19.56 8.67
CA PRO A 337 7.51 -19.31 8.69
C PRO A 337 7.81 -17.84 8.40
N GLY A 338 8.76 -17.25 9.13
CA GLY A 338 9.04 -15.81 9.07
C GLY A 338 9.31 -15.32 7.64
N LYS A 339 9.96 -16.16 6.82
CA LYS A 339 10.26 -15.85 5.42
C LYS A 339 9.06 -15.72 4.48
N PHE A 340 7.86 -16.16 4.92
CA PHE A 340 6.61 -16.05 4.18
C PHE A 340 5.62 -15.07 4.84
N VAL A 341 5.89 -14.61 6.08
CA VAL A 341 4.95 -13.75 6.83
C VAL A 341 4.65 -12.45 6.09
N PHE A 342 5.64 -11.89 5.39
CA PHE A 342 5.51 -10.66 4.61
C PHE A 342 4.78 -10.85 3.28
N TYR A 343 4.29 -12.06 2.98
CA TYR A 343 3.42 -12.31 1.84
C TYR A 343 1.97 -11.94 2.18
N ASN A 344 1.76 -11.38 3.35
CA ASN A 344 0.49 -10.88 3.82
C ASN A 344 0.55 -9.35 4.02
N GLU A 345 -0.47 -8.66 3.52
CA GLU A 345 -0.55 -7.20 3.60
C GLU A 345 -0.68 -6.68 5.04
N MET A 346 -1.38 -7.39 5.95
CA MET A 346 -1.52 -6.94 7.35
C MET A 346 -0.19 -6.98 8.10
N MET A 347 0.67 -7.96 7.80
CA MET A 347 2.02 -8.04 8.36
C MET A 347 2.91 -6.92 7.87
N PHE A 348 2.82 -6.62 6.58
CA PHE A 348 3.52 -5.48 6.02
C PHE A 348 3.01 -4.15 6.58
N GLN A 349 1.68 -4.00 6.67
CA GLN A 349 1.00 -2.86 7.28
C GLN A 349 1.45 -2.67 8.73
N ALA A 350 1.63 -3.76 9.49
CA ALA A 350 2.18 -3.73 10.85
C ALA A 350 3.60 -3.17 10.87
N TYR A 351 4.49 -3.67 10.01
CA TYR A 351 5.84 -3.16 9.86
C TYR A 351 5.86 -1.64 9.59
N ALA A 352 5.10 -1.19 8.58
CA ALA A 352 5.03 0.23 8.23
C ALA A 352 4.45 1.08 9.37
N TRP A 353 3.39 0.61 10.04
CA TRP A 353 2.77 1.30 11.17
C TRP A 353 3.72 1.47 12.35
N PHE A 354 4.40 0.41 12.77
CA PHE A 354 5.30 0.47 13.93
C PHE A 354 6.55 1.29 13.64
N PHE A 355 7.07 1.27 12.41
CA PHE A 355 8.12 2.21 12.01
C PHE A 355 7.62 3.65 12.10
N PHE A 356 6.44 3.95 11.54
CA PHE A 356 5.87 5.28 11.55
C PHE A 356 5.61 5.83 12.96
N ASP A 357 5.15 4.96 13.87
CA ASP A 357 4.81 5.35 15.24
C ASP A 357 6.04 5.44 16.16
N GLN A 358 7.09 4.65 15.91
CA GLN A 358 8.20 4.50 16.86
C GLN A 358 9.60 4.80 16.29
N GLY A 359 9.79 4.80 14.98
CA GLY A 359 11.09 4.94 14.34
C GLY A 359 11.66 6.36 14.37
N LEU A 360 10.81 7.39 14.49
CA LEU A 360 11.22 8.78 14.53
C LEU A 360 10.52 9.59 15.63
N PRO A 361 11.11 10.73 16.07
CA PRO A 361 10.57 11.56 17.13
C PRO A 361 9.19 12.17 16.81
N SER A 362 8.92 12.46 15.53
CA SER A 362 7.64 13.00 15.08
C SER A 362 7.07 12.19 13.91
N ARG A 363 5.73 12.10 13.87
CA ARG A 363 5.01 11.46 12.77
C ARG A 363 5.19 12.17 11.43
N THR A 364 5.42 13.48 11.44
CA THR A 364 5.72 14.23 10.21
C THR A 364 7.05 13.77 9.61
N GLU A 365 8.10 13.73 10.44
CA GLU A 365 9.42 13.24 10.00
C GLU A 365 9.35 11.76 9.58
N ALA A 366 8.61 10.94 10.34
CA ALA A 366 8.40 9.52 10.03
C ALA A 366 7.74 9.32 8.67
N PHE A 367 6.73 10.15 8.36
CA PHE A 367 6.07 10.14 7.07
C PHE A 367 7.05 10.50 5.95
N ASP A 368 7.81 11.59 6.12
CA ASP A 368 8.75 12.07 5.10
C ASP A 368 9.87 11.05 4.83
N VAL A 369 10.39 10.39 5.88
CA VAL A 369 11.34 9.27 5.75
C VAL A 369 10.72 8.09 5.03
N MET A 370 9.51 7.68 5.39
CA MET A 370 8.83 6.56 4.72
C MET A 370 8.61 6.85 3.24
N MET A 371 8.24 8.08 2.90
CA MET A 371 8.08 8.52 1.51
C MET A 371 9.38 8.43 0.72
N ARG A 372 10.50 8.93 1.27
CA ARG A 372 11.82 8.83 0.61
C ARG A 372 12.29 7.39 0.47
N ALA A 373 12.05 6.56 1.48
CA ALA A 373 12.35 5.13 1.39
C ALA A 373 11.51 4.42 0.31
N CYS A 374 10.23 4.78 0.16
CA CYS A 374 9.38 4.26 -0.92
C CYS A 374 9.85 4.72 -2.31
N GLN A 375 10.34 5.95 -2.45
CA GLN A 375 10.88 6.48 -3.71
C GLN A 375 12.06 5.67 -4.25
N VAL A 376 12.83 5.00 -3.39
CA VAL A 376 13.93 4.11 -3.80
C VAL A 376 13.43 2.89 -4.59
N MET A 377 12.17 2.49 -4.38
CA MET A 377 11.53 1.32 -4.99
C MET A 377 10.62 1.67 -6.20
N THR A 378 10.56 2.96 -6.56
CA THR A 378 9.87 3.49 -7.75
C THR A 378 10.78 3.35 -9.00
N PRO A 379 10.25 3.32 -10.25
CA PRO A 379 11.10 3.16 -11.44
C PRO A 379 12.30 4.12 -11.46
N PRO A 380 13.50 3.65 -11.89
CA PRO A 380 13.77 2.38 -12.58
C PRO A 380 14.10 1.20 -11.65
N ASN A 381 13.59 1.22 -10.41
CA ASN A 381 13.91 0.23 -9.39
C ASN A 381 12.72 -0.65 -9.01
N ASN A 382 11.80 -0.97 -9.92
CA ASN A 382 10.64 -1.79 -9.52
C ASN A 382 11.03 -3.19 -9.09
N ARG A 383 12.17 -3.68 -9.60
CA ARG A 383 12.80 -4.92 -9.13
C ARG A 383 13.25 -4.86 -7.68
N LEU A 384 13.18 -3.70 -7.01
CA LEU A 384 13.54 -3.49 -5.61
C LEU A 384 12.35 -3.44 -4.65
N ARG A 385 11.12 -3.66 -5.11
CA ARG A 385 9.93 -3.62 -4.25
C ARG A 385 9.82 -4.86 -3.38
N TYR A 386 10.65 -4.91 -2.34
CA TYR A 386 10.61 -5.96 -1.32
C TYR A 386 10.72 -5.35 0.08
N PRO A 387 10.11 -5.98 1.10
CA PRO A 387 10.17 -5.53 2.48
C PRO A 387 11.60 -5.39 3.01
N GLY A 388 12.51 -6.28 2.62
CA GLY A 388 13.92 -6.18 3.00
C GLY A 388 14.64 -4.97 2.40
N ILE A 389 14.26 -4.53 1.20
CA ILE A 389 14.80 -3.31 0.59
C ILE A 389 14.24 -2.07 1.27
N LEU A 390 12.95 -2.06 1.58
CA LEU A 390 12.37 -0.96 2.36
C LEU A 390 13.07 -0.82 3.72
N ALA A 391 13.33 -1.93 4.42
CA ALA A 391 14.06 -1.90 5.69
C ALA A 391 15.45 -1.27 5.56
N THR A 392 16.20 -1.62 4.50
CA THR A 392 17.50 -1.01 4.21
C THR A 392 17.38 0.47 3.87
N ALA A 393 16.39 0.87 3.06
CA ALA A 393 16.16 2.27 2.70
C ALA A 393 15.79 3.11 3.92
N LEU A 394 14.92 2.59 4.80
CA LEU A 394 14.57 3.23 6.07
C LEU A 394 15.77 3.37 6.99
N ALA A 395 16.64 2.36 7.06
CA ALA A 395 17.88 2.44 7.84
C ALA A 395 18.81 3.55 7.30
N SER A 396 18.99 3.64 5.97
CA SER A 396 19.77 4.72 5.35
C SER A 396 19.19 6.11 5.64
N GLU A 397 17.87 6.25 5.57
CA GLU A 397 17.19 7.52 5.88
C GLU A 397 17.31 7.91 7.37
N LEU A 398 17.34 6.93 8.27
CA LEU A 398 17.58 7.18 9.71
C LEU A 398 19.01 7.64 10.00
N GLU A 399 20.04 7.06 9.35
CA GLU A 399 21.43 7.53 9.48
C GLU A 399 21.57 8.96 8.94
N ALA A 400 20.98 9.22 7.77
CA ALA A 400 20.94 10.57 7.20
C ALA A 400 20.23 11.57 8.14
N TYR A 401 19.09 11.19 8.72
CA TYR A 401 18.38 12.03 9.69
C TYR A 401 19.21 12.28 10.95
N ALA A 402 19.89 11.27 11.49
CA ALA A 402 20.77 11.40 12.66
C ALA A 402 21.92 12.41 12.43
N GLY A 403 22.38 12.55 11.19
CA GLY A 403 23.35 13.56 10.77
C GLY A 403 22.84 15.00 10.72
N THR A 404 21.52 15.24 10.81
CA THR A 404 20.92 16.59 10.75
C THR A 404 20.93 17.30 12.11
N PRO A 405 20.75 18.65 12.17
CA PRO A 405 20.53 19.35 13.43
C PRO A 405 19.32 18.83 14.23
N ALA A 406 18.24 18.47 13.54
CA ALA A 406 17.04 17.90 14.17
C ALA A 406 17.33 16.51 14.77
N GLY A 407 18.05 15.65 14.04
CA GLY A 407 18.49 14.35 14.55
C GLY A 407 19.40 14.46 15.76
N ARG A 408 20.39 15.36 15.73
CA ARG A 408 21.25 15.63 16.90
C ARG A 408 20.45 16.14 18.10
N ALA A 409 19.48 17.03 17.88
CA ALA A 409 18.59 17.49 18.95
C ALA A 409 17.72 16.35 19.49
N ALA A 410 17.22 15.47 18.64
CA ALA A 410 16.45 14.31 19.07
C ALA A 410 17.30 13.32 19.89
N GLU A 411 18.57 13.13 19.53
CA GLU A 411 19.52 12.30 20.27
C GLU A 411 19.78 12.85 21.68
N THR A 412 20.08 14.15 21.80
CA THR A 412 20.27 14.83 23.10
C THR A 412 19.03 14.69 24.00
N ASN A 413 17.84 14.62 23.39
CA ASN A 413 16.58 14.44 24.11
C ASN A 413 16.16 12.97 24.28
N HIS A 414 17.05 12.00 24.01
CA HIS A 414 16.77 10.56 24.09
C HIS A 414 15.54 10.10 23.29
N ARG A 415 15.28 10.77 22.16
CA ARG A 415 14.14 10.52 21.26
C ARG A 415 14.55 9.96 19.90
N LEU A 416 15.83 10.05 19.54
CA LEU A 416 16.35 9.44 18.32
C LEU A 416 16.50 7.93 18.50
N VAL A 417 16.07 7.17 17.49
CA VAL A 417 16.20 5.71 17.44
C VAL A 417 17.25 5.37 16.40
N SER A 418 18.13 4.41 16.70
CA SER A 418 19.14 3.91 15.77
C SER A 418 18.53 3.38 14.48
N SER A 419 19.23 3.57 13.36
CA SER A 419 18.91 2.97 12.05
C SER A 419 18.81 1.44 12.07
N MET A 420 19.44 0.77 13.04
CA MET A 420 19.28 -0.67 13.27
C MET A 420 17.84 -1.08 13.60
N PHE A 421 17.01 -0.16 14.09
CA PHE A 421 15.61 -0.43 14.41
C PHE A 421 14.78 -0.89 13.20
N ALA A 422 15.09 -0.41 11.99
CA ALA A 422 14.38 -0.82 10.78
C ALA A 422 14.55 -2.33 10.48
N TYR A 423 15.73 -2.89 10.77
CA TYR A 423 16.01 -4.33 10.66
C TYR A 423 15.45 -5.10 11.85
N ALA A 424 15.57 -4.56 13.06
CA ALA A 424 15.02 -5.17 14.26
C ALA A 424 13.49 -5.35 14.15
N LEU A 425 12.79 -4.36 13.62
CA LEU A 425 11.35 -4.43 13.39
C LEU A 425 10.99 -5.50 12.34
N TYR A 426 11.81 -5.66 11.30
CA TYR A 426 11.64 -6.74 10.31
C TYR A 426 11.73 -8.12 11.00
N ASP A 427 12.71 -8.29 11.87
CA ASP A 427 12.94 -9.55 12.58
C ASP A 427 11.85 -9.84 13.64
N ILE A 428 11.33 -8.80 14.30
CA ILE A 428 10.16 -8.89 15.19
C ILE A 428 8.92 -9.39 14.43
N VAL A 429 8.61 -8.80 13.26
CA VAL A 429 7.46 -9.21 12.43
C VAL A 429 7.63 -10.65 11.92
N THR A 430 8.86 -11.09 11.70
CA THR A 430 9.19 -12.46 11.26
C THR A 430 9.48 -13.42 12.42
N HIS A 431 9.19 -13.01 13.66
CA HIS A 431 9.34 -13.80 14.89
C HIS A 431 10.74 -14.38 15.11
N PHE A 432 11.78 -13.73 14.58
CA PHE A 432 13.15 -14.25 14.62
C PHE A 432 13.31 -15.65 14.00
N ASP A 433 12.43 -16.02 13.05
CA ASP A 433 12.43 -17.33 12.37
C ASP A 433 13.35 -17.35 11.12
N ILE A 434 13.97 -16.23 10.77
CA ILE A 434 14.90 -16.15 9.65
C ILE A 434 16.35 -16.23 10.17
N SER A 435 17.19 -17.00 9.50
CA SER A 435 18.62 -17.12 9.85
C SER A 435 19.40 -15.84 9.52
N ASP A 436 20.54 -15.61 10.18
CA ASP A 436 21.40 -14.46 9.89
C ASP A 436 21.87 -14.44 8.43
N ALA A 437 22.18 -15.61 7.87
CA ALA A 437 22.60 -15.75 6.47
C ALA A 437 21.47 -15.35 5.51
N GLU A 438 20.25 -15.79 5.77
CA GLU A 438 19.09 -15.45 4.93
C GLU A 438 18.71 -13.97 5.09
N LEU A 439 18.72 -13.42 6.31
CA LEU A 439 18.52 -11.97 6.53
C LEU A 439 19.57 -11.14 5.82
N THR A 440 20.85 -11.53 5.93
CA THR A 440 21.95 -10.86 5.22
C THR A 440 21.70 -10.86 3.72
N GLN A 441 21.31 -12.01 3.15
CA GLN A 441 20.93 -12.09 1.74
C GLN A 441 19.78 -11.13 1.42
N ARG A 442 18.68 -11.17 2.18
CA ARG A 442 17.49 -10.34 1.96
C ARG A 442 17.80 -8.84 1.99
N PHE A 443 18.57 -8.39 2.98
CA PHE A 443 18.93 -6.98 3.12
C PHE A 443 20.00 -6.54 2.11
N SER A 444 20.86 -7.46 1.67
CA SER A 444 21.94 -7.19 0.71
C SER A 444 21.53 -7.29 -0.76
N ILE A 445 20.33 -7.78 -1.11
CA ILE A 445 19.80 -7.69 -2.49
C ILE A 445 19.88 -6.25 -3.00
N SER A 446 19.71 -5.27 -2.10
CA SER A 446 19.91 -3.84 -2.36
C SER A 446 21.29 -3.51 -2.94
N ARG A 447 22.35 -4.18 -2.48
CA ARG A 447 23.76 -3.96 -2.90
C ARG A 447 24.01 -4.35 -4.35
N SER A 448 23.32 -5.38 -4.84
CA SER A 448 23.50 -5.87 -6.21
C SER A 448 22.76 -5.02 -7.26
N LEU A 449 21.85 -4.17 -6.82
CA LEU A 449 20.90 -3.46 -7.66
C LEU A 449 20.90 -1.93 -7.43
N SER A 450 21.66 -1.44 -6.46
CA SER A 450 21.84 -0.02 -6.16
C SER A 450 23.33 0.33 -6.03
N THR A 451 23.71 1.52 -6.50
CA THR A 451 25.05 2.09 -6.30
C THR A 451 25.22 2.75 -4.93
N ALA A 452 24.16 2.82 -4.13
CA ALA A 452 24.20 3.44 -2.81
C ALA A 452 25.04 2.60 -1.83
N THR A 453 25.91 3.28 -1.08
CA THR A 453 26.62 2.64 0.03
C THR A 453 25.60 2.12 1.04
N PRO A 454 25.70 0.85 1.44
CA PRO A 454 24.82 0.27 2.46
C PRO A 454 24.93 1.04 3.78
N PRO A 455 23.82 1.20 4.53
CA PRO A 455 23.87 1.83 5.84
C PRO A 455 24.75 1.01 6.79
N GLN A 456 25.41 1.70 7.73
CA GLN A 456 26.24 1.05 8.77
C GLN A 456 25.42 0.05 9.59
N ALA A 457 24.14 0.35 9.79
CA ALA A 457 23.17 -0.49 10.48
C ALA A 457 23.10 -1.92 9.97
N LEU A 458 23.33 -2.16 8.67
CA LEU A 458 23.25 -3.51 8.11
C LEU A 458 24.26 -4.45 8.80
N THR A 459 25.51 -4.00 8.93
CA THR A 459 26.55 -4.81 9.57
C THR A 459 26.40 -4.80 11.09
N GLN A 460 26.05 -3.65 11.67
CA GLN A 460 25.94 -3.50 13.12
C GLN A 460 24.75 -4.29 13.69
N TYR A 461 23.64 -4.39 12.99
CA TYR A 461 22.44 -5.05 13.52
C TYR A 461 22.70 -6.50 13.97
N PHE A 462 23.50 -7.26 13.21
CA PHE A 462 23.79 -8.66 13.55
C PHE A 462 24.59 -8.83 14.85
N THR A 463 25.37 -7.82 15.28
CA THR A 463 26.04 -7.86 16.59
C THR A 463 25.06 -7.61 17.75
N HIS A 464 23.91 -7.00 17.47
CA HIS A 464 22.86 -6.68 18.43
C HIS A 464 21.66 -7.62 18.40
N ARG A 465 21.51 -8.44 17.35
CA ARG A 465 20.34 -9.28 17.09
C ARG A 465 19.96 -10.18 18.27
N ALA A 466 20.96 -10.77 18.95
CA ALA A 466 20.72 -11.61 20.12
C ALA A 466 20.07 -10.84 21.30
N ALA A 467 20.54 -9.62 21.59
CA ALA A 467 19.96 -8.76 22.62
C ALA A 467 18.54 -8.31 22.23
N VAL A 468 18.33 -7.96 20.96
CA VAL A 468 17.00 -7.63 20.41
C VAL A 468 16.03 -8.80 20.59
N LYS A 469 16.47 -10.02 20.25
CA LYS A 469 15.67 -11.24 20.44
C LYS A 469 15.32 -11.47 21.91
N GLN A 470 16.27 -11.27 22.82
CA GLN A 470 16.05 -11.41 24.26
C GLN A 470 15.01 -10.41 24.81
N LEU A 471 14.98 -9.19 24.28
CA LEU A 471 14.01 -8.17 24.67
C LEU A 471 12.61 -8.43 24.10
N ALA A 472 12.53 -8.84 22.83
CA ALA A 472 11.25 -8.98 22.12
C ALA A 472 10.54 -10.31 22.41
N CYS A 473 11.26 -11.43 22.45
CA CYS A 473 10.67 -12.76 22.54
C CYS A 473 9.75 -13.01 23.75
N PRO A 474 10.00 -12.45 24.95
CA PRO A 474 9.07 -12.57 26.08
C PRO A 474 7.65 -12.06 25.78
N HIS A 475 7.47 -11.26 24.73
CA HIS A 475 6.22 -10.62 24.35
C HIS A 475 5.63 -11.09 23.01
N LEU A 476 6.36 -11.84 22.18
CA LEU A 476 5.89 -12.25 20.84
C LEU A 476 5.24 -13.64 20.82
N GLY A 477 5.76 -14.58 21.62
CA GLY A 477 5.37 -15.99 21.53
C GLY A 477 5.81 -16.64 20.21
N GLY A 478 5.33 -17.87 19.96
CA GLY A 478 5.66 -18.65 18.75
C GLY A 478 6.86 -19.60 18.93
N PRO A 479 7.19 -20.40 17.90
CA PRO A 479 8.17 -21.48 18.02
C PRO A 479 9.59 -21.02 18.37
N ASN A 480 9.97 -19.80 17.96
CA ASN A 480 11.32 -19.25 18.14
C ASN A 480 11.45 -18.24 19.27
N CYS A 481 10.34 -17.95 19.95
CA CYS A 481 10.26 -17.05 21.08
C CYS A 481 9.44 -17.74 22.18
N VAL A 482 10.13 -18.28 23.19
CA VAL A 482 9.48 -18.86 24.36
C VAL A 482 8.91 -17.72 25.19
N GLY A 483 7.66 -17.35 24.90
CA GLY A 483 6.90 -16.36 25.66
C GLY A 483 6.50 -16.90 27.03
N THR A 484 6.42 -16.03 28.02
CA THR A 484 5.98 -16.37 29.38
C THR A 484 4.50 -16.04 29.65
N GLY A 485 3.75 -15.57 28.64
CA GLY A 485 2.36 -15.11 28.80
C GLY A 485 1.67 -14.70 27.48
N THR A 486 0.72 -13.76 27.59
CA THR A 486 -0.07 -13.20 26.46
C THR A 486 0.81 -12.41 25.48
N ILE A 487 0.56 -12.58 24.17
CA ILE A 487 1.25 -11.83 23.12
C ILE A 487 0.99 -10.33 23.28
N ASN A 488 2.04 -9.53 23.26
CA ASN A 488 1.99 -8.08 23.25
C ASN A 488 3.04 -7.54 22.25
N PHE A 489 2.66 -7.52 20.99
CA PHE A 489 3.52 -7.10 19.89
C PHE A 489 4.00 -5.65 20.05
N ALA A 490 3.11 -4.75 20.45
CA ALA A 490 3.46 -3.35 20.66
C ALA A 490 4.53 -3.18 21.75
N ARG A 491 4.44 -3.95 22.84
CA ARG A 491 5.47 -3.97 23.88
C ARG A 491 6.79 -4.51 23.35
N ALA A 492 6.79 -5.61 22.59
CA ALA A 492 8.00 -6.14 21.97
C ALA A 492 8.74 -5.07 21.16
N VAL A 493 8.00 -4.31 20.33
CA VAL A 493 8.55 -3.20 19.54
C VAL A 493 9.09 -2.08 20.44
N THR A 494 8.36 -1.70 21.49
CA THR A 494 8.78 -0.63 22.40
C THR A 494 10.03 -0.97 23.21
N GLU A 495 10.17 -2.18 23.71
CA GLU A 495 11.38 -2.61 24.43
C GLU A 495 12.62 -2.55 23.51
N VAL A 496 12.47 -3.00 22.26
CA VAL A 496 13.53 -2.93 21.24
C VAL A 496 13.83 -1.49 20.82
N LYS A 497 12.81 -0.64 20.68
CA LYS A 497 12.99 0.80 20.44
C LYS A 497 13.83 1.42 21.54
N ASN A 498 13.48 1.19 22.81
CA ASN A 498 14.19 1.74 23.97
C ASN A 498 15.65 1.26 24.02
N TYR A 499 15.91 0.02 23.61
CA TYR A 499 17.29 -0.46 23.43
C TYR A 499 18.04 0.35 22.37
N PHE A 500 17.39 0.78 21.29
CA PHE A 500 18.02 1.56 20.22
C PHE A 500 18.00 3.08 20.42
N THR A 501 17.51 3.61 21.55
CA THR A 501 17.62 5.04 21.90
C THR A 501 18.91 5.40 22.65
N ASP A 502 19.73 4.41 23.00
CA ASP A 502 21.05 4.61 23.61
C ASP A 502 22.00 5.31 22.61
N SER A 503 22.57 6.46 23.00
CA SER A 503 23.47 7.25 22.15
C SER A 503 24.68 6.46 21.64
N SER A 504 25.15 5.44 22.37
CA SER A 504 26.25 4.57 21.92
C SER A 504 25.89 3.70 20.71
N ARG A 505 24.61 3.58 20.38
CA ARG A 505 24.07 2.75 19.28
C ARG A 505 23.54 3.59 18.11
N ILE A 506 23.62 4.91 18.19
CA ILE A 506 23.19 5.79 17.10
C ILE A 506 24.26 5.82 16.02
N LEU A 507 23.85 5.49 14.80
CA LEU A 507 24.71 5.45 13.61
C LEU A 507 24.44 6.67 12.73
N ARG A 508 25.45 7.16 12.01
CA ARG A 508 25.40 8.37 11.19
C ARG A 508 26.19 8.22 9.90
#